data_AF-A0A955QG34-F1
#
_entry.id   AF-A0A955QG34-F1
#
_cell.length_a   1.000
_cell.length_b   1.000
_cell.length_c   1.000
_cell.angle_alpha   90.00
_cell.angle_beta   90.00
_cell.angle_gamma   90.00
#
_symmetry.space_group_name_H-M   'P 1'
#
loop_
_entity.id
_entity.type
_entity.pdbx_description
1 polymer ?
#
loop_
_entity_poly.entity_id
_entity_poly.type
_entity_poly.pdbx_seq_one_letter_code
_entity_poly.pdbx_strand_id
1 'polypeptide(L)'
;PIEHQVTKQLGPKKKELSPVQLRTLCRDYAEKFVSIQREEFKRLGVFGDWEHPYLTMDRKYEATIVREFGKFVEKGRVYKGLKPVLWCTVDQTALAEAEVEYEQHVSPSVYVKFPCVQNPEFLAGRKVLDIPSVASLTMVSVVIWTTTPWTLPANQAVCVHPDLDYVVFRVGQEAYLVAEGLLDSFVKACRLEGGEVLGRKQGKALEGLLCHPPFSKRIVPILNGEFVTLEAGTGCVHIAPGHGMDDYLLVLHYNKPAWLHLLPDQKPLEILVPVDDAGKFTGDFPECLGQHVLEANDGIVDRLRQAGKLVGERKLEHSYPHCWRCKQPVIFRATHQWFVSM
;
A
#
# COMPACT_ATOMS: atom_id res chain seq x y z
N PRO A 1 -2.24 -7.59 -23.24
CA PRO A 1 -2.73 -8.96 -23.55
C PRO A 1 -1.97 -9.63 -24.70
N ILE A 2 -1.96 -9.00 -25.88
CA ILE A 2 -1.25 -9.52 -27.06
C ILE A 2 0.24 -9.71 -26.76
N GLU A 3 0.90 -8.68 -26.23
CA GLU A 3 2.30 -8.76 -25.85
C GLU A 3 2.59 -9.91 -24.86
N HIS A 4 1.70 -10.15 -23.89
CA HIS A 4 1.84 -11.28 -22.96
C HIS A 4 1.75 -12.63 -23.67
N GLN A 5 0.80 -12.81 -24.60
CA GLN A 5 0.68 -14.05 -25.37
C GLN A 5 1.88 -14.27 -26.29
N VAL A 6 2.34 -13.22 -26.98
CA VAL A 6 3.52 -13.27 -27.85
C VAL A 6 4.78 -13.59 -27.04
N THR A 7 5.00 -12.92 -25.91
CA THR A 7 6.16 -13.20 -25.05
C THR A 7 6.10 -14.59 -24.43
N LYS A 8 4.91 -15.11 -24.10
CA LYS A 8 4.71 -16.49 -23.66
C LYS A 8 5.07 -17.51 -24.74
N GLN A 9 4.67 -17.26 -25.99
CA GLN A 9 5.01 -18.13 -27.13
C GLN A 9 6.50 -18.09 -27.48
N LEU A 10 7.14 -16.93 -27.33
CA LEU A 10 8.57 -16.75 -27.57
C LEU A 10 9.45 -17.36 -26.48
N GLY A 11 8.95 -17.44 -25.24
CA GLY A 11 9.69 -17.96 -24.09
C GLY A 11 11.01 -17.20 -23.87
N PRO A 12 12.15 -17.89 -23.73
CA PRO A 12 13.44 -17.25 -23.45
C PRO A 12 13.95 -16.34 -24.58
N LYS A 13 13.54 -16.60 -25.83
CA LYS A 13 13.96 -15.83 -27.02
C LYS A 13 13.54 -14.36 -26.99
N LYS A 14 12.57 -14.00 -26.14
CA LYS A 14 12.13 -12.61 -25.99
C LYS A 14 13.26 -11.65 -25.60
N LYS A 15 14.28 -12.13 -24.88
CA LYS A 15 15.42 -11.32 -24.39
C LYS A 15 16.37 -10.90 -25.52
N GLU A 16 16.27 -11.54 -26.68
CA GLU A 16 17.13 -11.31 -27.85
C GLU A 16 16.48 -10.36 -28.86
N LEU A 17 15.20 -10.01 -28.67
CA LEU A 17 14.45 -9.19 -29.61
C LEU A 17 14.54 -7.70 -29.24
N SER A 18 14.70 -6.86 -30.26
CA SER A 18 14.50 -5.43 -30.12
C SER A 18 13.02 -5.09 -29.89
N PRO A 19 12.70 -3.94 -29.27
CA PRO A 19 11.33 -3.47 -29.11
C PRO A 19 10.56 -3.33 -30.44
N VAL A 20 11.25 -3.01 -31.54
CA VAL A 20 10.64 -2.92 -32.88
C VAL A 20 10.22 -4.30 -33.37
N GLN A 21 11.12 -5.30 -33.27
CA GLN A 21 10.81 -6.67 -33.66
C GLN A 21 9.66 -7.25 -32.84
N LEU A 22 9.65 -7.01 -31.53
CA LEU A 22 8.57 -7.46 -30.66
C LEU A 22 7.22 -6.84 -31.08
N ARG A 23 7.19 -5.54 -31.39
CA ARG A 23 5.96 -4.87 -31.87
C ARG A 23 5.48 -5.42 -33.20
N THR A 24 6.37 -5.77 -34.12
CA THR A 24 6.01 -6.43 -35.39
C THR A 24 5.34 -7.77 -35.12
N LEU A 25 5.95 -8.62 -34.28
CA LEU A 25 5.37 -9.92 -33.91
C LEU A 25 4.00 -9.77 -33.23
N CYS A 26 3.82 -8.75 -32.39
CA CYS A 26 2.53 -8.42 -31.80
C CYS A 26 1.49 -8.01 -32.85
N ARG A 27 1.89 -7.28 -33.90
CA ARG A 27 1.01 -6.90 -35.00
C ARG A 27 0.59 -8.11 -35.83
N ASP A 28 1.55 -8.98 -36.17
CA ASP A 28 1.29 -10.22 -36.92
C ASP A 28 0.35 -11.15 -36.14
N TYR A 29 0.58 -11.26 -34.82
CA TYR A 29 -0.31 -11.99 -33.92
C TYR A 29 -1.73 -11.40 -33.93
N ALA A 30 -1.86 -10.08 -33.79
CA ALA A 30 -3.15 -9.42 -33.82
C ALA A 30 -3.90 -9.65 -35.14
N GLU A 31 -3.21 -9.49 -36.28
CA GLU A 31 -3.78 -9.70 -37.62
C GLU A 31 -4.29 -11.14 -37.81
N LYS A 32 -3.53 -12.14 -37.34
CA LYS A 32 -3.96 -13.54 -37.35
C LYS A 32 -5.30 -13.73 -36.65
N PHE A 33 -5.45 -13.21 -35.43
CA PHE A 33 -6.68 -13.38 -34.65
C PHE A 33 -7.84 -12.51 -35.16
N VAL A 34 -7.56 -11.34 -35.73
CA VAL A 34 -8.57 -10.53 -36.44
C VAL A 34 -9.16 -11.33 -37.60
N SER A 35 -8.33 -12.03 -38.38
CA SER A 35 -8.79 -12.87 -39.49
C SER A 35 -9.65 -14.05 -39.01
N ILE A 36 -9.19 -14.77 -37.99
CA ILE A 36 -9.93 -15.90 -37.40
C ILE A 36 -11.31 -15.44 -36.89
N GLN A 37 -11.34 -14.41 -36.03
CA GLN A 37 -12.58 -13.93 -35.42
C GLN A 37 -13.55 -13.37 -36.47
N ARG A 38 -13.04 -12.69 -37.51
CA ARG A 38 -13.86 -12.20 -38.62
C ARG A 38 -14.63 -13.35 -39.29
N GLU A 39 -13.96 -14.45 -39.61
CA GLU A 39 -14.60 -15.59 -40.28
C GLU A 39 -15.57 -16.32 -39.33
N GLU A 40 -15.25 -16.42 -38.04
CA GLU A 40 -16.15 -16.97 -37.03
C GLU A 40 -17.44 -16.13 -36.89
N PHE A 41 -17.32 -14.80 -36.81
CA PHE A 41 -18.48 -13.91 -36.74
C PHE A 41 -19.36 -13.96 -37.99
N LYS A 42 -18.75 -14.02 -39.19
CA LYS A 42 -19.48 -14.26 -40.44
C LYS A 42 -20.24 -15.58 -40.40
N ARG A 43 -19.59 -16.65 -39.91
CA ARG A 43 -20.21 -17.99 -39.79
C ARG A 43 -21.38 -18.01 -38.81
N LEU A 44 -21.34 -17.18 -37.76
CA LEU A 44 -22.46 -17.00 -36.83
C LEU A 44 -23.61 -16.15 -37.41
N GLY A 45 -23.45 -15.61 -38.63
CA GLY A 45 -24.47 -14.78 -39.29
C GLY A 45 -24.48 -13.32 -38.79
N VAL A 46 -23.38 -12.83 -38.20
CA VAL A 46 -23.28 -11.43 -37.78
C VAL A 46 -23.09 -10.54 -39.01
N PHE A 47 -24.01 -9.58 -39.18
CA PHE A 47 -23.93 -8.56 -40.23
C PHE A 47 -22.98 -7.43 -39.80
N GLY A 48 -22.04 -7.08 -40.67
CA GLY A 48 -21.07 -6.01 -40.44
C GLY A 48 -20.21 -5.73 -41.68
N ASP A 49 -19.52 -4.58 -41.68
CA ASP A 49 -18.51 -4.27 -42.71
C ASP A 49 -17.20 -4.98 -42.38
N TRP A 50 -17.07 -6.20 -42.92
CA TRP A 50 -15.89 -7.04 -42.71
C TRP A 50 -14.70 -6.67 -43.59
N GLU A 51 -14.92 -5.84 -44.62
CA GLU A 51 -13.87 -5.36 -45.53
C GLU A 51 -13.16 -4.14 -44.94
N HIS A 52 -13.89 -3.29 -44.20
CA HIS A 52 -13.35 -2.07 -43.58
C HIS A 52 -13.57 -2.03 -42.06
N PRO A 53 -13.09 -3.01 -41.27
CA PRO A 53 -13.19 -2.95 -39.83
C PRO A 53 -12.29 -1.85 -39.26
N TYR A 54 -12.74 -1.17 -38.20
CA TYR A 54 -11.84 -0.30 -37.44
C TYR A 54 -10.86 -1.16 -36.63
N LEU A 55 -9.57 -0.83 -36.67
CA LEU A 55 -8.52 -1.52 -35.93
C LEU A 55 -7.68 -0.47 -35.20
N THR A 56 -7.41 -0.71 -33.91
CA THR A 56 -6.63 0.24 -33.11
C THR A 56 -5.16 0.35 -33.54
N MET A 57 -4.66 -0.64 -34.29
CA MET A 57 -3.33 -0.66 -34.92
C MET A 57 -3.31 -0.05 -36.34
N ASP A 58 -4.43 0.50 -36.82
CA ASP A 58 -4.45 1.31 -38.04
C ASP A 58 -3.76 2.66 -37.76
N ARG A 59 -2.88 3.08 -38.68
CA ARG A 59 -2.17 4.35 -38.61
C ARG A 59 -3.10 5.56 -38.50
N LYS A 60 -4.28 5.51 -39.13
CA LYS A 60 -5.29 6.58 -39.00
C LYS A 60 -5.87 6.64 -37.59
N TYR A 61 -6.09 5.47 -36.98
CA TYR A 61 -6.59 5.36 -35.61
C TYR A 61 -5.54 5.85 -34.61
N GLU A 62 -4.29 5.38 -34.73
CA GLU A 62 -3.14 5.84 -33.93
C GLU A 62 -2.96 7.36 -34.03
N ALA A 63 -3.00 7.93 -35.25
CA ALA A 63 -2.89 9.37 -35.45
C ALA A 63 -4.03 10.15 -34.78
N THR A 64 -5.24 9.59 -34.75
CA THR A 64 -6.38 10.20 -34.08
C THR A 64 -6.19 10.18 -32.56
N ILE A 65 -5.73 9.06 -31.98
CA ILE A 65 -5.38 8.98 -30.54
C ILE A 65 -4.37 10.08 -30.18
N VAL A 66 -3.30 10.24 -30.98
CA VAL A 66 -2.27 11.26 -30.71
C VAL A 66 -2.84 12.68 -30.75
N ARG A 67 -3.73 12.98 -31.70
CA ARG A 67 -4.39 14.29 -31.77
C ARG A 67 -5.29 14.55 -30.57
N GLU A 68 -6.10 13.57 -30.18
CA GLU A 68 -6.98 13.71 -29.01
C GLU A 68 -6.16 13.84 -27.72
N PHE A 69 -5.09 13.05 -27.57
CA PHE A 69 -4.15 13.18 -26.46
C PHE A 69 -3.52 14.58 -26.42
N GLY A 70 -3.13 15.12 -27.58
CA GLY A 70 -2.61 16.48 -27.72
C GLY A 70 -3.55 17.54 -27.13
N LYS A 71 -4.87 17.41 -27.33
CA LYS A 71 -5.85 18.33 -26.73
C LYS A 71 -5.85 18.29 -25.20
N PHE A 72 -5.59 17.14 -24.58
CA PHE A 72 -5.44 17.05 -23.13
C PHE A 72 -4.16 17.75 -22.65
N VAL A 73 -3.06 17.58 -23.39
CA VAL A 73 -1.78 18.24 -23.11
C VAL A 73 -1.93 19.76 -23.22
N GLU A 74 -2.54 20.27 -24.30
CA GLU A 74 -2.77 21.70 -24.52
C GLU A 74 -3.61 22.34 -23.42
N LYS A 75 -4.56 21.58 -22.84
CA LYS A 75 -5.41 22.03 -21.73
C LYS A 75 -4.74 21.88 -20.35
N GLY A 76 -3.46 21.49 -20.29
CA GLY A 76 -2.74 21.28 -19.03
C GLY A 76 -3.28 20.13 -18.19
N ARG A 77 -4.02 19.19 -18.79
CA ARG A 77 -4.64 18.06 -18.08
C ARG A 77 -3.70 16.85 -17.93
N VAL A 78 -2.60 16.83 -18.68
CA VAL A 78 -1.60 15.77 -18.61
C VAL A 78 -0.47 16.21 -17.69
N TYR A 79 -0.22 15.45 -16.62
CA TYR A 79 0.87 15.74 -15.68
C TYR A 79 1.61 14.48 -15.27
N LYS A 80 2.89 14.65 -14.92
CA LYS A 80 3.72 13.57 -14.39
C LYS A 80 3.72 13.66 -12.86
N GLY A 81 3.42 12.56 -12.18
CA GLY A 81 3.39 12.49 -10.72
C GLY A 81 4.07 11.24 -10.18
N LEU A 82 4.65 11.32 -8.98
CA LEU A 82 5.01 10.16 -8.18
C LEU A 82 3.80 9.82 -7.31
N LYS A 83 3.10 8.73 -7.63
CA LYS A 83 1.90 8.29 -6.90
C LYS A 83 1.89 6.78 -6.77
N PRO A 84 1.40 6.22 -5.64
CA PRO A 84 1.11 4.80 -5.53
C PRO A 84 0.11 4.36 -6.59
N VAL A 85 0.48 3.34 -7.34
CA VAL A 85 -0.38 2.68 -8.33
C VAL A 85 -0.34 1.18 -8.11
N LEU A 86 -1.37 0.48 -8.59
CA LEU A 86 -1.33 -0.97 -8.70
C LEU A 86 -0.17 -1.35 -9.62
N TRP A 87 0.72 -2.21 -9.15
CA TRP A 87 1.95 -2.57 -9.82
C TRP A 87 2.08 -4.09 -9.91
N CYS A 88 2.21 -4.59 -11.13
CA CYS A 88 2.53 -5.99 -11.37
C CYS A 88 4.05 -6.19 -11.30
N THR A 89 4.55 -6.89 -10.28
CA THR A 89 5.99 -7.14 -10.11
C THR A 89 6.56 -8.11 -11.15
N VAL A 90 5.70 -8.93 -11.76
CA VAL A 90 6.07 -9.88 -12.82
C VAL A 90 6.12 -9.23 -14.19
N ASP A 91 5.09 -8.45 -14.54
CA ASP A 91 5.04 -7.71 -15.81
C ASP A 91 5.81 -6.38 -15.75
N GLN A 92 6.25 -5.96 -14.56
CA GLN A 92 6.98 -4.72 -14.26
C GLN A 92 6.32 -3.47 -14.84
N THR A 93 5.01 -3.35 -14.59
CA THR A 93 4.22 -2.24 -15.13
C THR A 93 3.04 -1.91 -14.23
N ALA A 94 2.60 -0.66 -14.33
CA ALA A 94 1.41 -0.18 -13.64
C ALA A 94 0.15 -0.78 -14.26
N LEU A 95 -0.87 -0.97 -13.43
CA LEU A 95 -2.18 -1.44 -13.83
C LEU A 95 -3.22 -0.41 -13.44
N ALA A 96 -4.23 -0.22 -14.28
CA ALA A 96 -5.45 0.46 -13.89
C ALA A 96 -6.33 -0.46 -13.01
N GLU A 97 -7.30 0.12 -12.30
CA GLU A 97 -8.26 -0.65 -11.50
C GLU A 97 -9.09 -1.63 -12.35
N ALA A 98 -9.40 -1.26 -13.60
CA ALA A 98 -10.06 -2.15 -14.55
C ALA A 98 -9.17 -3.32 -15.04
N GLU A 99 -7.89 -3.32 -14.69
CA GLU A 99 -6.89 -4.34 -15.07
C GLU A 99 -6.49 -5.22 -13.86
N VAL A 100 -7.23 -5.17 -12.76
CA VAL A 100 -7.06 -6.10 -11.66
C VAL A 100 -8.29 -6.98 -11.50
N GLU A 101 -8.03 -8.23 -11.12
CA GLU A 101 -9.04 -9.19 -10.73
C GLU A 101 -8.83 -9.54 -9.25
N TYR A 102 -9.90 -9.93 -8.56
CA TYR A 102 -9.84 -10.22 -7.13
C TYR A 102 -9.95 -11.72 -6.91
N GLU A 103 -8.99 -12.28 -6.17
CA GLU A 103 -8.94 -13.70 -5.81
C GLU A 103 -8.77 -13.86 -4.29
N GLN A 104 -9.18 -15.02 -3.77
CA GLN A 104 -8.95 -15.36 -2.36
C GLN A 104 -7.46 -15.54 -2.10
N HIS A 105 -6.97 -14.88 -1.06
CA HIS A 105 -5.57 -14.87 -0.70
C HIS A 105 -5.40 -14.93 0.81
N VAL A 106 -4.40 -15.67 1.28
CA VAL A 106 -4.07 -15.78 2.70
C VAL A 106 -2.87 -14.90 2.99
N SER A 107 -3.10 -13.81 3.74
CA SER A 107 -2.05 -12.90 4.19
C SER A 107 -1.72 -13.12 5.67
N PRO A 108 -0.49 -12.80 6.10
CA PRO A 108 -0.22 -12.57 7.51
C PRO A 108 -1.10 -11.42 8.01
N SER A 109 -1.51 -11.47 9.28
CA SER A 109 -2.26 -10.42 9.97
C SER A 109 -1.55 -10.18 11.29
N VAL A 110 -0.81 -9.09 11.38
CA VAL A 110 0.09 -8.82 12.51
C VAL A 110 -0.30 -7.56 13.25
N TYR A 111 -0.11 -7.62 14.58
CA TYR A 111 -0.30 -6.51 15.49
C TYR A 111 1.07 -6.09 16.01
N VAL A 112 1.46 -4.85 15.75
CA VAL A 112 2.84 -4.39 15.94
C VAL A 112 2.86 -3.16 16.82
N LYS A 113 3.71 -3.16 17.84
CA LYS A 113 3.82 -2.07 18.80
C LYS A 113 4.81 -1.00 18.33
N PHE A 114 4.37 0.25 18.40
CA PHE A 114 5.13 1.47 18.13
C PHE A 114 5.25 2.21 19.48
N PRO A 115 6.34 2.00 20.23
CA PRO A 115 6.50 2.64 21.53
C PRO A 115 6.48 4.16 21.44
N CYS A 116 5.77 4.82 22.35
CA CYS A 116 5.81 6.27 22.46
C CYS A 116 7.22 6.72 22.83
N VAL A 117 7.65 7.85 22.29
CA VAL A 117 8.96 8.44 22.61
C VAL A 117 9.01 8.90 24.07
N GLN A 118 7.93 9.52 24.54
CA GLN A 118 7.81 9.94 25.94
C GLN A 118 7.44 8.77 26.85
N ASN A 119 8.03 8.75 28.04
CA ASN A 119 7.78 7.71 29.04
C ASN A 119 6.36 7.84 29.65
N PRO A 120 5.85 6.78 30.30
CA PRO A 120 4.51 6.80 30.88
C PRO A 120 4.28 7.91 31.92
N GLU A 121 5.30 8.26 32.72
CA GLU A 121 5.22 9.33 33.71
C GLU A 121 4.97 10.71 33.07
N PHE A 122 5.67 11.01 31.97
CA PHE A 122 5.47 12.25 31.21
C PHE A 122 4.07 12.29 30.59
N LEU A 123 3.64 11.18 29.98
CA LEU A 123 2.31 11.07 29.35
C LEU A 123 1.18 11.27 30.36
N ALA A 124 1.34 10.72 31.58
CA ALA A 124 0.42 10.91 32.70
C ALA A 124 0.46 12.35 33.23
N GLY A 125 1.64 12.89 33.55
CA GLY A 125 1.81 14.20 34.17
C GLY A 125 1.35 15.37 33.30
N ARG A 126 1.44 15.22 31.96
CA ARG A 126 0.97 16.22 30.99
C ARG A 126 -0.48 15.95 30.52
N LYS A 127 -1.14 14.91 31.03
CA LYS A 127 -2.49 14.49 30.64
C LYS A 127 -2.65 14.28 29.13
N VAL A 128 -1.59 13.79 28.48
CA VAL A 128 -1.59 13.50 27.04
C VAL A 128 -2.56 12.33 26.76
N LEU A 129 -2.57 11.32 27.63
CA LEU A 129 -3.37 10.10 27.48
C LEU A 129 -4.42 9.89 28.58
N ASP A 130 -4.58 10.86 29.50
CA ASP A 130 -5.46 10.76 30.69
C ASP A 130 -5.27 9.46 31.50
N ILE A 131 -4.04 8.97 31.59
CA ILE A 131 -3.67 7.80 32.40
C ILE A 131 -3.21 8.24 33.80
N PRO A 132 -3.47 7.44 34.85
CA PRO A 132 -2.89 7.65 36.18
C PRO A 132 -1.38 7.41 36.15
N SER A 133 -0.67 7.97 37.14
CA SER A 133 0.72 7.59 37.39
C SER A 133 0.77 6.19 37.98
N VAL A 134 1.41 5.26 37.27
CA VAL A 134 1.51 3.84 37.65
C VAL A 134 2.99 3.46 37.67
N ALA A 135 3.58 3.29 38.85
CA ALA A 135 5.02 3.05 39.01
C ALA A 135 5.52 1.79 38.27
N SER A 136 4.67 0.79 38.08
CA SER A 136 5.02 -0.45 37.39
C SER A 136 4.84 -0.40 35.86
N LEU A 137 4.31 0.70 35.32
CA LEU A 137 4.09 0.86 33.87
C LEU A 137 5.38 1.36 33.23
N THR A 138 6.01 0.54 32.40
CA THR A 138 7.33 0.81 31.81
C THR A 138 7.24 1.41 30.42
N MET A 139 6.17 1.12 29.67
CA MET A 139 6.03 1.54 28.28
C MET A 139 4.57 1.71 27.87
N VAL A 140 4.27 2.75 27.10
CA VAL A 140 3.02 2.88 26.34
C VAL A 140 3.35 2.78 24.85
N SER A 141 2.68 1.91 24.12
CA SER A 141 2.87 1.74 22.68
C SER A 141 1.57 1.91 21.92
N VAL A 142 1.63 2.58 20.77
CA VAL A 142 0.53 2.52 19.79
C VAL A 142 0.60 1.17 19.10
N VAL A 143 -0.50 0.44 19.03
CA VAL A 143 -0.50 -0.86 18.36
C VAL A 143 -1.19 -0.72 17.02
N ILE A 144 -0.42 -0.89 15.95
CA ILE A 144 -0.97 -0.92 14.59
C ILE A 144 -1.36 -2.35 14.22
N TRP A 145 -2.22 -2.45 13.22
CA TRP A 145 -2.52 -3.70 12.54
C TRP A 145 -2.19 -3.58 11.05
N THR A 146 -1.65 -4.65 10.45
CA THR A 146 -1.39 -4.71 9.01
C THR A 146 -1.45 -6.13 8.48
N THR A 147 -1.89 -6.27 7.23
CA THR A 147 -1.81 -7.51 6.45
C THR A 147 -0.61 -7.56 5.51
N THR A 148 0.15 -6.46 5.43
CA THR A 148 1.33 -6.31 4.58
C THR A 148 2.58 -5.94 5.42
N PRO A 149 3.14 -6.87 6.22
CA PRO A 149 4.35 -6.60 7.00
C PRO A 149 5.49 -5.99 6.18
N TRP A 150 5.64 -6.37 4.91
CA TRP A 150 6.64 -5.84 3.99
C TRP A 150 6.59 -4.32 3.77
N THR A 151 5.48 -3.64 4.09
CA THR A 151 5.39 -2.17 3.98
C THR A 151 5.89 -1.44 5.22
N LEU A 152 6.10 -2.12 6.36
CA LEU A 152 6.54 -1.52 7.61
C LEU A 152 7.90 -0.79 7.54
N PRO A 153 8.90 -1.24 6.76
CA PRO A 153 10.14 -0.49 6.57
C PRO A 153 9.92 0.88 5.91
N ALA A 154 8.84 1.07 5.17
CA ALA A 154 8.47 2.33 4.51
C ALA A 154 7.59 3.25 5.38
N ASN A 155 7.38 2.90 6.64
CA ASN A 155 6.53 3.68 7.55
C ASN A 155 7.06 5.11 7.77
N GLN A 156 6.14 6.09 7.78
CA GLN A 156 6.40 7.50 8.00
C GLN A 156 5.54 8.12 9.11
N ALA A 157 4.43 7.49 9.48
CA ALA A 157 3.49 7.95 10.49
C ALA A 157 2.60 6.81 10.99
N VAL A 158 1.83 7.08 12.04
CA VAL A 158 0.63 6.30 12.39
C VAL A 158 -0.59 7.21 12.21
N CYS A 159 -1.68 6.72 11.66
CA CYS A 159 -2.92 7.45 11.50
C CYS A 159 -3.98 6.94 12.48
N VAL A 160 -4.72 7.88 13.06
CA VAL A 160 -5.89 7.64 13.91
C VAL A 160 -7.03 8.53 13.46
N HIS A 161 -8.27 8.06 13.62
CA HIS A 161 -9.43 8.89 13.29
C HIS A 161 -9.61 10.01 14.33
N PRO A 162 -9.80 11.28 13.94
CA PRO A 162 -9.89 12.39 14.89
C PRO A 162 -11.07 12.25 15.87
N ASP A 163 -12.23 11.76 15.38
CA ASP A 163 -13.46 11.69 16.17
C ASP A 163 -13.67 10.39 16.96
N LEU A 164 -12.83 9.37 16.77
CA LEU A 164 -12.96 8.10 17.50
C LEU A 164 -12.31 8.19 18.88
N ASP A 165 -12.85 7.44 19.84
CA ASP A 165 -12.26 7.29 21.16
C ASP A 165 -11.22 6.15 21.17
N TYR A 166 -10.11 6.43 21.85
CA TYR A 166 -8.98 5.53 22.03
C TYR A 166 -8.74 5.27 23.51
N VAL A 167 -8.36 4.04 23.82
CA VAL A 167 -8.10 3.55 25.18
C VAL A 167 -6.63 3.21 25.35
N VAL A 168 -6.09 3.48 26.54
CA VAL A 168 -4.80 2.94 26.97
C VAL A 168 -5.06 1.68 27.78
N PHE A 169 -4.89 0.52 27.13
CA PHE A 169 -5.13 -0.79 27.73
C PHE A 169 -3.83 -1.40 28.25
N ARG A 170 -3.73 -1.56 29.56
CA ARG A 170 -2.56 -2.12 30.24
C ARG A 170 -2.61 -3.63 30.25
N VAL A 171 -1.48 -4.26 29.94
CA VAL A 171 -1.23 -5.69 30.09
C VAL A 171 0.12 -5.88 30.79
N GLY A 172 0.09 -6.34 32.04
CA GLY A 172 1.29 -6.47 32.86
C GLY A 172 1.98 -5.13 33.13
N GLN A 173 3.19 -4.95 32.58
CA GLN A 173 4.00 -3.73 32.71
C GLN A 173 3.96 -2.82 31.48
N GLU A 174 3.29 -3.22 30.40
CA GLU A 174 3.12 -2.40 29.20
C GLU A 174 1.67 -1.93 29.07
N ALA A 175 1.44 -0.88 28.28
CA ALA A 175 0.10 -0.50 27.84
C ALA A 175 0.05 -0.22 26.34
N TYR A 176 -1.12 -0.49 25.77
CA TYR A 176 -1.40 -0.45 24.35
C TYR A 176 -2.49 0.58 24.06
N LEU A 177 -2.18 1.53 23.19
CA LEU A 177 -3.14 2.50 22.67
C LEU A 177 -3.82 1.91 21.42
N VAL A 178 -5.14 1.72 21.51
CA VAL A 178 -6.02 1.19 20.45
C VAL A 178 -7.37 1.90 20.50
N ALA A 179 -8.14 1.86 19.41
CA ALA A 179 -9.50 2.40 19.38
C ALA A 179 -10.42 1.60 20.32
N GLU A 180 -11.27 2.29 21.09
CA GLU A 180 -12.14 1.67 22.09
C GLU A 180 -13.05 0.60 21.48
N GLY A 181 -13.67 0.91 20.33
CA GLY A 181 -14.55 -0.01 19.62
C GLY A 181 -13.86 -1.28 19.06
N LEU A 182 -12.52 -1.31 19.03
CA LEU A 182 -11.73 -2.46 18.57
C LEU A 182 -10.96 -3.15 19.70
N LEU A 183 -11.12 -2.72 20.96
CA LEU A 183 -10.39 -3.28 22.10
C LEU A 183 -10.65 -4.79 22.25
N ASP A 184 -11.92 -5.20 22.29
CA ASP A 184 -12.30 -6.59 22.54
C ASP A 184 -11.80 -7.53 21.43
N SER A 185 -11.93 -7.10 20.17
CA SER A 185 -11.46 -7.87 19.02
C SER A 185 -9.93 -7.97 19.01
N PHE A 186 -9.23 -6.89 19.35
CA PHE A 186 -7.77 -6.86 19.51
C PHE A 186 -7.29 -7.81 20.63
N VAL A 187 -7.89 -7.74 21.83
CA VAL A 187 -7.55 -8.60 22.97
C VAL A 187 -7.71 -10.07 22.61
N LYS A 188 -8.84 -10.44 21.99
CA LYS A 188 -9.09 -11.80 21.50
C LYS A 188 -8.11 -12.21 20.41
N ALA A 189 -7.87 -11.33 19.44
CA ALA A 189 -6.97 -11.60 18.32
C ALA A 189 -5.53 -11.81 18.78
N CYS A 190 -5.07 -11.10 19.82
CA CYS A 190 -3.72 -11.24 20.37
C CYS A 190 -3.62 -12.26 21.52
N ARG A 191 -4.75 -12.82 22.01
CA ARG A 191 -4.81 -13.69 23.21
C ARG A 191 -4.19 -13.01 24.44
N LEU A 192 -4.54 -11.75 24.67
CA LEU A 192 -4.10 -11.01 25.85
C LEU A 192 -4.97 -11.39 27.05
N GLU A 193 -4.35 -11.53 28.22
CA GLU A 193 -5.01 -11.90 29.47
C GLU A 193 -4.76 -10.86 30.56
N GLY A 194 -5.75 -10.64 31.45
CA GLY A 194 -5.59 -9.86 32.67
C GLY A 194 -5.31 -8.37 32.48
N GLY A 195 -5.88 -7.74 31.45
CA GLY A 195 -5.68 -6.31 31.19
C GLY A 195 -6.77 -5.39 31.73
N GLU A 196 -6.41 -4.11 31.88
CA GLU A 196 -7.29 -3.04 32.40
C GLU A 196 -7.16 -1.77 31.56
N VAL A 197 -8.25 -0.98 31.46
CA VAL A 197 -8.20 0.34 30.81
C VAL A 197 -7.73 1.38 31.81
N LEU A 198 -6.61 2.04 31.51
CA LEU A 198 -6.02 3.08 32.35
C LEU A 198 -6.52 4.48 32.04
N GLY A 199 -6.90 4.76 30.78
CA GLY A 199 -7.25 6.09 30.32
C GLY A 199 -7.92 6.07 28.96
N ARG A 200 -8.53 7.21 28.60
CA ARG A 200 -9.28 7.41 27.35
C ARG A 200 -8.94 8.75 26.75
N LYS A 201 -8.85 8.82 25.42
CA LYS A 201 -8.68 10.07 24.66
C LYS A 201 -9.34 9.99 23.31
N GLN A 202 -9.88 11.12 22.87
CA GLN A 202 -10.30 11.28 21.48
C GLN A 202 -9.08 11.30 20.55
N GLY A 203 -9.19 10.73 19.35
CA GLY A 203 -8.08 10.60 18.41
C GLY A 203 -7.46 11.94 18.00
N LYS A 204 -8.24 13.01 17.98
CA LYS A 204 -7.75 14.38 17.76
C LYS A 204 -6.72 14.83 18.80
N ALA A 205 -6.85 14.37 20.04
CA ALA A 205 -5.92 14.72 21.11
C ALA A 205 -4.58 13.96 21.01
N LEU A 206 -4.49 12.95 20.15
CA LEU A 206 -3.29 12.14 19.93
C LEU A 206 -2.39 12.71 18.82
N GLU A 207 -2.88 13.70 18.05
CA GLU A 207 -2.17 14.28 16.93
C GLU A 207 -0.82 14.88 17.35
N GLY A 208 0.24 14.54 16.62
CA GLY A 208 1.61 14.98 16.89
C GLY A 208 2.33 14.17 17.97
N LEU A 209 1.69 13.22 18.64
CA LEU A 209 2.39 12.29 19.54
C LEU A 209 3.42 11.48 18.74
N LEU A 210 4.62 11.32 19.28
CA LEU A 210 5.74 10.70 18.58
C LEU A 210 5.95 9.26 19.04
N CYS A 211 6.24 8.37 18.10
CA CYS A 211 6.49 6.96 18.36
C CYS A 211 7.67 6.40 17.57
N HIS A 212 8.18 5.26 18.02
CA HIS A 212 9.27 4.53 17.39
C HIS A 212 8.73 3.41 16.49
N PRO A 213 8.86 3.51 15.16
CA PRO A 213 8.55 2.42 14.25
C PRO A 213 9.51 1.22 14.45
N PRO A 214 9.12 0.00 14.05
CA PRO A 214 9.87 -1.21 14.36
C PRO A 214 11.21 -1.35 13.62
N PHE A 215 11.34 -0.77 12.43
CA PHE A 215 12.49 -0.96 11.53
C PHE A 215 13.25 0.32 11.20
N SER A 216 12.93 1.44 11.85
CA SER A 216 13.61 2.71 11.61
C SER A 216 14.08 3.32 12.92
N LYS A 217 15.24 3.98 12.87
CA LYS A 217 15.77 4.77 13.98
C LYS A 217 15.08 6.14 14.09
N ARG A 218 14.35 6.55 13.05
CA ARG A 218 13.60 7.81 13.04
C ARG A 218 12.37 7.66 13.94
N ILE A 219 11.91 8.76 14.50
CA ILE A 219 10.60 8.83 15.18
C ILE A 219 9.55 9.26 14.17
N VAL A 220 8.32 8.81 14.35
CA VAL A 220 7.20 9.11 13.44
C VAL A 220 6.03 9.69 14.24
N PRO A 221 5.28 10.66 13.69
CA PRO A 221 4.14 11.26 14.36
C PRO A 221 2.88 10.41 14.23
N ILE A 222 1.95 10.60 15.16
CA ILE A 222 0.55 10.26 14.97
C ILE A 222 -0.13 11.42 14.21
N LEU A 223 -0.82 11.09 13.12
CA LEU A 223 -1.59 12.01 12.28
C LEU A 223 -3.08 11.66 12.35
N ASN A 224 -3.94 12.62 12.01
CA ASN A 224 -5.37 12.36 11.91
C ASN A 224 -5.81 12.10 10.47
N GLY A 225 -6.69 11.11 10.28
CA GLY A 225 -7.28 10.81 8.99
C GLY A 225 -8.63 10.11 9.12
N GLU A 226 -9.60 10.56 8.32
CA GLU A 226 -11.00 10.11 8.39
C GLU A 226 -11.23 8.72 7.74
N PHE A 227 -10.25 8.20 7.01
CA PHE A 227 -10.34 6.88 6.38
C PHE A 227 -10.15 5.72 7.35
N VAL A 228 -9.78 5.99 8.61
CA VAL A 228 -9.60 4.96 9.65
C VAL A 228 -10.97 4.58 10.21
N THR A 229 -11.33 3.30 10.10
CA THR A 229 -12.63 2.78 10.54
C THR A 229 -12.52 1.82 11.73
N LEU A 230 -13.67 1.43 12.29
CA LEU A 230 -13.79 0.41 13.35
C LEU A 230 -14.12 -0.99 12.78
N GLU A 231 -13.89 -1.23 11.48
CA GLU A 231 -14.23 -2.51 10.86
C GLU A 231 -13.22 -3.62 11.20
N ALA A 232 -11.93 -3.28 11.25
CA ALA A 232 -10.86 -4.25 11.49
C ALA A 232 -9.60 -3.61 12.10
N GLY A 233 -8.74 -4.46 12.67
CA GLY A 233 -7.44 -4.07 13.21
C GLY A 233 -7.53 -3.49 14.62
N THR A 234 -6.92 -2.33 14.82
CA THR A 234 -6.80 -1.66 16.13
C THR A 234 -7.29 -0.21 16.12
N GLY A 235 -7.72 0.30 14.96
CA GLY A 235 -8.02 1.72 14.76
C GLY A 235 -6.77 2.61 14.73
N CYS A 236 -5.57 2.02 14.67
CA CYS A 236 -4.31 2.70 14.42
C CYS A 236 -3.68 2.12 13.14
N VAL A 237 -3.54 2.94 12.11
CA VAL A 237 -3.07 2.51 10.78
C VAL A 237 -1.63 2.99 10.58
N HIS A 238 -0.71 2.07 10.27
CA HIS A 238 0.66 2.47 9.91
C HIS A 238 0.63 3.11 8.50
N ILE A 239 1.38 4.20 8.30
CA ILE A 239 1.35 4.99 7.06
C ILE A 239 2.63 4.81 6.28
N ALA A 240 2.53 4.19 5.11
CA ALA A 240 3.61 3.96 4.15
C ALA A 240 3.21 4.61 2.79
N PRO A 241 3.46 5.91 2.58
CA PRO A 241 2.95 6.68 1.44
C PRO A 241 3.45 6.21 0.07
N GLY A 242 4.50 5.38 0.02
CA GLY A 242 4.93 4.70 -1.21
C GLY A 242 4.06 3.51 -1.62
N HIS A 243 3.15 3.07 -0.74
CA HIS A 243 2.43 1.79 -0.86
C HIS A 243 0.93 1.88 -0.57
N GLY A 244 0.36 3.07 -0.45
CA GLY A 244 -1.08 3.27 -0.24
C GLY A 244 -1.54 4.65 -0.72
N MET A 245 -2.70 4.71 -1.38
CA MET A 245 -3.22 5.99 -1.90
C MET A 245 -3.65 6.93 -0.77
N ASP A 246 -4.38 6.41 0.24
CA ASP A 246 -4.80 7.21 1.39
C ASP A 246 -3.61 7.69 2.21
N ASP A 247 -2.62 6.80 2.43
CA ASP A 247 -1.33 7.12 3.04
C ASP A 247 -0.61 8.27 2.33
N TYR A 248 -0.58 8.20 0.99
CA TYR A 248 0.04 9.23 0.15
C TYR A 248 -0.70 10.57 0.27
N LEU A 249 -2.03 10.57 0.19
CA LEU A 249 -2.83 11.78 0.30
C LEU A 249 -2.71 12.42 1.69
N LEU A 250 -2.70 11.60 2.74
CA LEU A 250 -2.46 12.02 4.12
C LEU A 250 -1.09 12.70 4.25
N VAL A 251 -0.03 12.06 3.78
CA VAL A 251 1.33 12.62 3.84
C VAL A 251 1.44 13.91 3.03
N LEU A 252 0.83 14.00 1.85
CA LEU A 252 0.78 15.25 1.09
C LEU A 252 0.04 16.37 1.83
N HIS A 253 -1.02 16.05 2.58
CA HIS A 253 -1.73 17.02 3.39
C HIS A 253 -0.83 17.59 4.49
N TYR A 254 -0.20 16.71 5.28
CA TYR A 254 0.64 17.11 6.41
C TYR A 254 2.00 17.68 6.00
N ASN A 255 2.46 17.45 4.78
CA ASN A 255 3.66 18.09 4.22
C ASN A 255 3.43 19.56 3.80
N LYS A 256 2.19 20.07 3.86
CA LYS A 256 1.91 21.50 3.60
C LYS A 256 2.49 22.37 4.73
N PRO A 257 2.93 23.62 4.44
CA PRO A 257 3.54 24.51 5.42
C PRO A 257 2.75 24.69 6.72
N ALA A 258 1.42 24.67 6.64
CA ALA A 258 0.54 24.81 7.80
C ALA A 258 0.71 23.70 8.86
N TRP A 259 1.17 22.51 8.46
CA TRP A 259 1.19 21.32 9.31
C TRP A 259 2.61 20.84 9.67
N LEU A 260 3.65 21.43 9.08
CA LEU A 260 5.05 21.04 9.33
C LEU A 260 5.43 21.10 10.82
N HIS A 261 4.79 21.97 11.60
CA HIS A 261 5.04 22.09 13.04
C HIS A 261 4.68 20.83 13.85
N LEU A 262 3.85 19.94 13.31
CA LEU A 262 3.50 18.65 13.90
C LEU A 262 4.46 17.52 13.52
N LEU A 263 5.31 17.74 12.50
CA LEU A 263 6.21 16.71 11.99
C LEU A 263 7.54 16.70 12.75
N PRO A 264 8.18 15.53 12.90
CA PRO A 264 9.52 15.43 13.45
C PRO A 264 10.49 16.35 12.72
N ASP A 265 11.32 17.08 13.48
CA ASP A 265 12.29 18.07 12.97
C ASP A 265 11.68 19.16 12.07
N GLN A 266 10.35 19.31 12.05
CA GLN A 266 9.61 20.20 11.15
C GLN A 266 9.92 19.96 9.67
N LYS A 267 10.24 18.71 9.31
CA LYS A 267 10.57 18.30 7.94
C LYS A 267 9.43 17.54 7.30
N PRO A 268 9.23 17.67 5.97
CA PRO A 268 8.29 16.85 5.23
C PRO A 268 8.60 15.36 5.40
N LEU A 269 7.55 14.55 5.52
CA LEU A 269 7.64 13.09 5.46
C LEU A 269 7.98 12.63 4.03
N GLU A 270 8.69 11.51 3.92
CA GLU A 270 9.21 11.00 2.64
C GLU A 270 8.22 10.04 1.98
N ILE A 271 8.15 10.05 0.64
CA ILE A 271 7.47 8.98 -0.12
C ILE A 271 8.49 7.86 -0.36
N LEU A 272 8.71 7.03 0.65
CA LEU A 272 9.70 5.96 0.59
C LEU A 272 9.17 4.74 -0.19
N VAL A 273 9.98 4.23 -1.11
CA VAL A 273 9.68 3.03 -1.91
C VAL A 273 10.91 2.11 -1.87
N PRO A 274 11.11 1.31 -0.80
CA PRO A 274 12.30 0.51 -0.61
C PRO A 274 12.30 -0.77 -1.47
N VAL A 275 11.65 -0.74 -2.64
CA VAL A 275 11.47 -1.88 -3.54
C VAL A 275 11.61 -1.48 -5.00
N ASP A 276 12.29 -2.33 -5.78
CA ASP A 276 12.50 -2.14 -7.21
C ASP A 276 11.27 -2.50 -8.05
N ASP A 277 11.42 -2.39 -9.38
CA ASP A 277 10.35 -2.70 -10.33
C ASP A 277 9.93 -4.19 -10.33
N ALA A 278 10.82 -5.08 -9.87
CA ALA A 278 10.56 -6.51 -9.72
C ALA A 278 9.95 -6.86 -8.34
N GLY A 279 9.63 -5.86 -7.51
CA GLY A 279 9.09 -6.08 -6.17
C GLY A 279 10.11 -6.65 -5.19
N LYS A 280 11.41 -6.38 -5.41
CA LYS A 280 12.49 -6.81 -4.52
C LYS A 280 13.01 -5.65 -3.69
N PHE A 281 13.33 -5.90 -2.43
CA PHE A 281 13.87 -4.86 -1.56
C PHE A 281 15.20 -4.30 -2.08
N THR A 282 15.35 -2.97 -1.99
CA THR A 282 16.55 -2.21 -2.35
C THR A 282 17.49 -2.04 -1.15
N GLY A 283 18.60 -1.32 -1.35
CA GLY A 283 19.52 -0.95 -0.27
C GLY A 283 18.91 -0.06 0.83
N ASP A 284 17.69 0.45 0.64
CA ASP A 284 16.95 1.22 1.64
C ASP A 284 16.46 0.34 2.81
N PHE A 285 16.34 -0.98 2.59
CA PHE A 285 16.08 -1.96 3.63
C PHE A 285 17.02 -3.18 3.49
N PRO A 286 18.29 -3.04 3.92
CA PRO A 286 19.32 -4.06 3.74
C PRO A 286 18.97 -5.44 4.30
N GLU A 287 18.13 -5.50 5.33
CA GLU A 287 17.73 -6.71 6.05
C GLU A 287 17.00 -7.74 5.18
N CYS A 288 16.38 -7.30 4.08
CA CYS A 288 15.69 -8.15 3.10
C CYS A 288 16.19 -7.90 1.67
N LEU A 289 17.37 -7.30 1.49
CA LEU A 289 17.91 -6.91 0.18
C LEU A 289 17.79 -8.02 -0.88
N GLY A 290 17.15 -7.70 -2.01
CA GLY A 290 16.96 -8.62 -3.13
C GLY A 290 15.87 -9.68 -2.95
N GLN A 291 15.25 -9.79 -1.77
CA GLN A 291 14.11 -10.68 -1.53
C GLN A 291 12.82 -10.04 -2.07
N HIS A 292 11.94 -10.86 -2.66
CA HIS A 292 10.65 -10.39 -3.11
C HIS A 292 9.74 -10.10 -1.90
N VAL A 293 8.94 -9.03 -1.97
CA VAL A 293 8.11 -8.55 -0.85
C VAL A 293 7.19 -9.61 -0.24
N LEU A 294 6.61 -10.48 -1.07
CA LEU A 294 5.72 -11.56 -0.58
C LEU A 294 6.49 -12.65 0.17
N GLU A 295 7.72 -12.94 -0.23
CA GLU A 295 8.61 -13.93 0.40
C GLU A 295 9.24 -13.39 1.69
N ALA A 296 9.44 -12.08 1.77
CA ALA A 296 10.06 -11.41 2.91
C ALA A 296 9.14 -11.30 4.14
N ASN A 297 7.82 -11.47 3.99
CA ASN A 297 6.87 -11.28 5.08
C ASN A 297 7.20 -12.11 6.32
N ASP A 298 7.45 -13.41 6.17
CA ASP A 298 7.75 -14.30 7.30
C ASP A 298 9.04 -13.85 8.04
N GLY A 299 10.08 -13.50 7.29
CA GLY A 299 11.33 -12.98 7.86
C GLY A 299 11.15 -11.64 8.58
N ILE A 300 10.26 -10.78 8.08
CA ILE A 300 9.92 -9.50 8.73
C ILE A 300 9.18 -9.76 10.04
N VAL A 301 8.19 -10.67 10.05
CA VAL A 301 7.44 -11.02 11.25
C VAL A 301 8.36 -11.65 12.31
N ASP A 302 9.28 -12.51 11.90
CA ASP A 302 10.28 -13.10 12.80
C ASP A 302 11.16 -12.04 13.46
N ARG A 303 11.61 -11.03 12.70
CA ARG A 303 12.37 -9.89 13.24
C ARG A 303 11.56 -9.08 14.23
N LEU A 304 10.28 -8.82 13.95
CA LEU A 304 9.38 -8.15 14.90
C LEU A 304 9.26 -8.94 16.20
N ARG A 305 9.16 -10.27 16.11
CA ARG A 305 9.07 -11.16 17.27
C ARG A 305 10.35 -11.13 18.10
N GLN A 306 11.52 -11.21 17.45
CA GLN A 306 12.83 -11.15 18.11
C GLN A 306 13.07 -9.79 18.79
N ALA A 307 12.60 -8.70 18.18
CA ALA A 307 12.67 -7.36 18.76
C ALA A 307 11.61 -7.10 19.85
N GLY A 308 10.77 -8.10 20.17
CA GLY A 308 9.67 -7.98 21.12
C GLY A 308 8.59 -6.98 20.68
N LYS A 309 8.53 -6.62 19.39
CA LYS A 309 7.59 -5.63 18.84
C LYS A 309 6.28 -6.25 18.36
N LEU A 310 6.23 -7.56 18.16
CA LEU A 310 5.04 -8.29 17.75
C LEU A 310 4.13 -8.56 18.96
N VAL A 311 2.89 -8.09 18.93
CA VAL A 311 1.87 -8.32 19.98
C VAL A 311 1.06 -9.57 19.66
N GLY A 312 0.74 -9.77 18.38
CA GLY A 312 -0.06 -10.89 17.93
C GLY A 312 0.09 -11.13 16.43
N GLU A 313 -0.20 -12.36 16.02
CA GLU A 313 -0.10 -12.81 14.64
C GLU A 313 -1.20 -13.83 14.34
N ARG A 314 -1.85 -13.66 13.20
CA ARG A 314 -2.85 -14.56 12.65
C ARG A 314 -2.64 -14.69 11.14
N LYS A 315 -3.30 -15.66 10.53
CA LYS A 315 -3.53 -15.70 9.09
C LYS A 315 -4.92 -15.14 8.82
N LEU A 316 -5.04 -14.33 7.78
CA LEU A 316 -6.31 -13.78 7.33
C LEU A 316 -6.54 -14.19 5.88
N GLU A 317 -7.69 -14.79 5.62
CA GLU A 317 -8.15 -15.07 4.27
C GLU A 317 -9.05 -13.92 3.82
N HIS A 318 -8.73 -13.31 2.68
CA HIS A 318 -9.42 -12.14 2.16
C HIS A 318 -9.26 -12.02 0.65
N SER A 319 -10.04 -11.12 0.06
CA SER A 319 -10.00 -10.80 -1.36
C SER A 319 -8.81 -9.88 -1.66
N TYR A 320 -7.89 -10.31 -2.53
CA TYR A 320 -6.67 -9.56 -2.88
C TYR A 320 -6.56 -9.32 -4.39
N PRO A 321 -6.09 -8.13 -4.83
CA PRO A 321 -5.97 -7.83 -6.25
C PRO A 321 -4.82 -8.63 -6.90
N HIS A 322 -5.09 -9.13 -8.10
CA HIS A 322 -4.19 -9.89 -8.94
C HIS A 322 -4.17 -9.27 -10.34
N CYS A 323 -3.02 -9.33 -11.00
CA CYS A 323 -2.88 -8.86 -12.37
C CYS A 323 -3.74 -9.73 -13.29
N TRP A 324 -4.65 -9.11 -14.04
CA TRP A 324 -5.54 -9.85 -14.95
C TRP A 324 -4.81 -10.67 -16.02
N ARG A 325 -3.58 -10.29 -16.37
CA ARG A 325 -2.74 -10.97 -17.38
C ARG A 325 -2.03 -12.19 -16.83
N CYS A 326 -1.23 -12.01 -15.77
CA CYS A 326 -0.35 -13.04 -15.25
C CYS A 326 -0.93 -13.79 -14.03
N LYS A 327 -2.08 -13.33 -13.50
CA LYS A 327 -2.78 -13.89 -12.33
C LYS A 327 -1.92 -13.92 -11.07
N GLN A 328 -0.92 -13.03 -10.98
CA GLN A 328 -0.07 -12.90 -9.80
C GLN A 328 -0.54 -11.73 -8.92
N PRO A 329 -0.37 -11.81 -7.59
CA PRO A 329 -0.71 -10.72 -6.69
C PRO A 329 -0.01 -9.43 -7.09
N VAL A 330 -0.73 -8.31 -7.03
CA VAL A 330 -0.15 -6.98 -7.31
C VAL A 330 0.15 -6.26 -6.01
N ILE A 331 1.08 -5.32 -6.07
CA ILE A 331 1.38 -4.45 -4.93
C ILE A 331 1.03 -3.01 -5.28
N PHE A 332 0.80 -2.19 -4.26
CA PHE A 332 0.84 -0.75 -4.44
C PHE A 332 2.28 -0.27 -4.37
N ARG A 333 2.70 0.48 -5.38
CA ARG A 333 4.05 1.03 -5.46
C ARG A 333 4.01 2.41 -6.07
N ALA A 334 4.62 3.39 -5.41
CA ALA A 334 4.78 4.72 -5.99
C ALA A 334 5.82 4.69 -7.09
N THR A 335 5.41 5.17 -8.27
CA THR A 335 6.27 5.28 -9.44
C THR A 335 5.92 6.55 -10.21
N HIS A 336 6.89 7.08 -10.95
CA HIS A 336 6.67 8.24 -11.81
C HIS A 336 5.82 7.84 -13.01
N GLN A 337 4.55 8.23 -13.00
CA GLN A 337 3.61 7.95 -14.08
C GLN A 337 3.01 9.23 -14.64
N TRP A 338 2.50 9.13 -15.87
CA TRP A 338 1.71 10.19 -16.49
C TRP A 338 0.23 9.96 -16.19
N PHE A 339 -0.44 11.02 -15.74
CA PHE A 339 -1.86 11.01 -15.39
C PHE A 339 -2.61 12.03 -16.24
N VAL A 340 -3.87 11.74 -16.53
CA VAL A 340 -4.82 12.69 -17.12
C VAL A 340 -5.79 13.12 -16.02
N SER A 341 -5.84 14.40 -15.71
CA SER A 341 -6.87 14.95 -14.82
C SER A 341 -8.21 14.93 -15.56
N MET A 342 -9.17 14.17 -15.04
CA MET A 342 -10.52 14.05 -15.61
C MET A 342 -11.31 15.35 -15.46
#